data_AF-A0A536C0N0-F1
#
_entry.id   AF-A0A536C0N0-F1
#
_cell.length_a   1.000
_cell.length_b   1.000
_cell.length_c   1.000
_cell.angle_alpha   90.00
_cell.angle_beta   90.00
_cell.angle_gamma   90.00
#
_symmetry.space_group_name_H-M   'P 1'
#
loop_
_entity.id
_entity.type
_entity.pdbx_description
1 polymer ?
#
loop_
_entity_poly.entity_id
_entity_poly.type
_entity_poly.pdbx_seq_one_letter_code
_entity_poly.pdbx_strand_id
1 'polypeptide(L)' 'MRLRRRLLAGGLAVAVVSVAVVLSVACFVAVDSKSHSVSDTLYGWVGWAALIWLVAAISLAIVRLQARRS' A
#
# COMPACT_ATOMS: atom_id res chain seq x y z
N MET A 1 4.04 -5.79 28.74
CA MET A 1 3.48 -4.81 27.77
C MET A 1 4.16 -4.80 26.40
N ARG A 2 5.46 -5.11 26.27
CA ARG A 2 6.18 -5.07 24.97
C ARG A 2 5.71 -6.09 23.91
N LEU A 3 5.26 -7.29 24.31
CA LEU A 3 4.79 -8.33 23.39
C LEU A 3 3.48 -7.95 22.67
N ARG A 4 2.48 -7.44 23.42
CA ARG A 4 1.20 -6.95 22.85
C ARG A 4 1.41 -5.85 21.80
N ARG A 5 2.34 -4.92 22.02
CA ARG A 5 2.65 -3.82 21.08
C ARG A 5 3.27 -4.34 19.78
N ARG A 6 4.15 -5.34 19.84
CA ARG A 6 4.72 -5.97 18.64
C ARG A 6 3.67 -6.69 17.81
N LEU A 7 2.74 -7.38 18.47
CA LEU A 7 1.61 -8.05 17.79
C LEU A 7 0.69 -7.03 17.10
N LEU A 8 0.37 -5.93 17.77
CA LEU A 8 -0.44 -4.85 17.17
C LEU A 8 0.27 -4.16 15.99
N ALA A 9 1.57 -3.89 16.09
CA ALA A 9 2.36 -3.33 14.99
C ALA A 9 2.44 -4.29 13.79
N GLY A 10 2.54 -5.60 14.06
CA GLY A 10 2.49 -6.64 13.02
C GLY A 10 1.13 -6.69 12.32
N GLY A 11 0.03 -6.71 13.08
CA GLY A 11 -1.33 -6.70 12.53
C GLY A 11 -1.63 -5.45 11.70
N LEU A 12 -1.19 -4.28 12.17
CA LEU A 12 -1.37 -3.03 11.44
C LEU A 12 -0.54 -2.98 10.15
N ALA A 13 0.67 -3.54 10.17
CA ALA A 13 1.49 -3.67 8.96
C ALA A 13 0.82 -4.54 7.90
N VAL A 14 0.24 -5.68 8.30
CA VAL A 14 -0.52 -6.54 7.39
C VAL A 14 -1.72 -5.79 6.82
N ALA A 15 -2.48 -5.07 7.65
CA ALA A 15 -3.64 -4.30 7.20
C ALA A 15 -3.25 -3.23 6.15
N VAL A 16 -2.18 -2.47 6.39
CA VAL A 16 -1.69 -1.45 5.45
C VAL A 16 -1.33 -2.06 4.09
N VAL A 17 -0.61 -3.19 4.10
CA VAL A 17 -0.23 -3.88 2.86
C VAL A 17 -1.45 -4.42 2.12
N SER A 18 -2.41 -5.04 2.82
CA SER A 18 -3.65 -5.54 2.22
C SER A 18 -4.44 -4.42 1.55
N VAL A 19 -4.59 -3.27 2.21
CA VAL A 19 -5.27 -2.10 1.64
C VAL A 19 -4.53 -1.58 0.41
N ALA A 20 -3.20 -1.50 0.45
CA ALA A 20 -2.40 -1.06 -0.69
C ALA A 20 -2.57 -1.98 -1.92
N VAL A 21 -2.59 -3.30 -1.71
CA VAL A 21 -2.84 -4.27 -2.78
C VAL A 21 -4.22 -4.09 -3.38
N VAL A 22 -5.27 -4.01 -2.55
CA VAL A 22 -6.66 -3.84 -3.03
C VAL A 22 -6.81 -2.55 -3.82
N LEU A 23 -6.26 -1.44 -3.32
CA LEU A 23 -6.30 -0.15 -4.03
C LEU A 23 -5.52 -0.19 -5.35
N SER A 24 -4.36 -0.85 -5.37
CA SER A 24 -3.54 -0.98 -6.58
C SER A 24 -4.27 -1.77 -7.67
N VAL A 25 -4.94 -2.87 -7.30
CA VAL A 25 -5.76 -3.67 -8.22
C VAL A 25 -7.01 -2.91 -8.67
N ALA A 26 -7.74 -2.28 -7.76
CA ALA A 26 -8.92 -1.48 -8.10
C ALA A 26 -8.56 -0.33 -9.05
N CYS A 27 -7.41 0.32 -8.83
CA CYS A 27 -6.88 1.34 -9.72
C CYS A 27 -6.53 0.76 -11.10
N PHE A 28 -5.89 -0.41 -11.15
CA PHE A 28 -5.58 -1.08 -12.42
C PHE A 28 -6.85 -1.32 -13.24
N VAL A 29 -7.86 -1.95 -12.64
CA VAL A 29 -9.14 -2.25 -13.29
C VAL A 29 -9.84 -0.97 -13.77
N ALA A 30 -9.81 0.10 -12.97
CA ALA A 30 -10.40 1.38 -13.36
C ALA A 30 -9.69 2.04 -14.56
N VAL A 31 -8.36 1.93 -14.65
CA VAL A 31 -7.59 2.46 -15.78
C VAL A 31 -7.78 1.59 -17.02
N ASP A 32 -7.69 0.26 -16.87
CA ASP A 32 -7.86 -0.71 -17.95
C ASP A 32 -9.23 -0.59 -18.62
N SER A 33 -10.30 -0.44 -17.83
CA SER A 33 -11.68 -0.26 -18.33
C SER A 33 -11.88 0.96 -19.23
N LYS A 34 -10.95 1.91 -19.22
CA LYS A 34 -10.97 3.16 -20.02
C LYS A 34 -9.88 3.21 -21.08
N SER A 35 -9.02 2.19 -21.15
CA SER A 35 -7.85 2.17 -22.01
C SER A 35 -8.15 1.46 -23.33
N HIS A 36 -7.55 1.95 -24.42
CA HIS A 36 -7.69 1.34 -25.76
C HIS A 36 -6.50 0.43 -26.12
N SER A 37 -5.45 0.45 -25.31
CA SER A 37 -4.26 -0.38 -25.47
C SER A 37 -3.65 -0.75 -24.11
N VAL A 38 -2.83 -1.80 -24.11
CA VAL A 38 -2.09 -2.23 -22.91
C VAL A 38 -1.09 -1.15 -22.47
N SER A 39 -0.49 -0.43 -23.41
CA SER A 39 0.40 0.69 -23.12
C SER A 39 -0.31 1.83 -22.37
N ASP A 40 -1.52 2.21 -22.81
CA ASP A 40 -2.30 3.26 -22.11
C ASP A 40 -2.62 2.84 -20.68
N THR A 41 -2.92 1.56 -20.49
CA THR A 41 -3.19 0.98 -19.17
C THR A 41 -1.97 1.06 -18.28
N LEU A 42 -0.80 0.63 -18.77
CA LEU A 42 0.43 0.63 -17.99
C LEU A 42 0.90 2.04 -17.64
N TYR A 43 0.94 2.97 -18.61
CA TYR A 43 1.34 4.35 -18.34
C TYR A 43 0.36 5.06 -17.42
N GLY A 44 -0.95 4.82 -17.57
CA GLY A 44 -1.99 5.37 -16.72
C GLY A 44 -1.97 4.80 -15.30
N TRP A 45 -1.62 3.52 -15.13
CA TRP A 45 -1.65 2.84 -13.82
C TRP A 45 -0.38 3.02 -12.99
N VAL A 46 0.81 2.98 -13.61
CA VAL A 46 2.09 2.92 -12.90
C VAL A 46 2.27 4.10 -11.94
N GLY A 47 1.87 5.32 -12.34
CA GLY A 47 1.97 6.50 -11.47
C GLY A 47 1.13 6.36 -10.19
N TRP A 48 -0.10 5.90 -10.31
CA TRP A 48 -0.99 5.67 -9.17
C TRP A 48 -0.53 4.50 -8.30
N ALA A 49 -0.08 3.41 -8.91
CA ALA A 49 0.47 2.26 -8.19
C ALA A 49 1.68 2.69 -7.36
N ALA A 50 2.62 3.45 -7.95
CA ALA A 50 3.78 3.97 -7.24
C ALA A 50 3.38 4.83 -6.03
N LEU A 51 2.39 5.71 -6.18
CA LEU A 51 1.90 6.54 -5.08
C LEU A 51 1.28 5.70 -3.95
N ILE A 52 0.46 4.70 -4.27
CA ILE A 52 -0.17 3.81 -3.29
C ILE A 52 0.90 3.08 -2.47
N TRP A 53 1.89 2.49 -3.16
CA TRP A 53 2.98 1.76 -2.50
C TRP A 53 3.90 2.67 -1.70
N LEU A 54 4.13 3.91 -2.15
CA LEU A 54 4.89 4.91 -1.39
C LEU A 54 4.19 5.25 -0.07
N VAL A 55 2.88 5.51 -0.10
CA VAL A 55 2.08 5.80 1.12
C VAL A 55 2.10 4.60 2.08
N ALA A 56 1.98 3.39 1.55
CA ALA A 56 2.08 2.17 2.34
C ALA A 56 3.46 2.03 3.01
N ALA A 57 4.54 2.27 2.27
CA ALA A 57 5.90 2.23 2.78
C ALA A 57 6.15 3.27 3.89
N ILE A 58 5.70 4.51 3.70
CA ILE A 58 5.80 5.58 4.71
C ILE A 58 5.02 5.18 5.98
N SER A 59 3.80 4.66 5.82
CA SER A 59 2.98 4.21 6.95
C SER A 59 3.66 3.10 7.74
N LEU A 60 4.24 2.10 7.05
CA LEU A 60 5.02 1.04 7.68
C LEU A 60 6.28 1.57 8.40
N ALA A 61 6.97 2.54 7.81
CA ALA A 61 8.13 3.18 8.43
C ALA A 61 7.75 3.90 9.72
N ILE A 62 6.65 4.66 9.75
CA ILE A 62 6.14 5.34 10.94
C ILE A 62 5.82 4.32 12.04
N VAL A 63 5.09 3.25 11.71
CA VAL A 63 4.74 2.18 12.66
C VAL A 63 5.99 1.52 13.25
N ARG A 64 6.99 1.24 12.39
CA ARG A 64 8.29 0.71 12.82
C ARG A 64 9.04 1.68 13.74
N LEU A 65 9.04 2.98 13.44
CA LEU A 65 9.70 4.00 14.26
C LEU A 65 9.01 4.14 15.63
N GLN A 66 7.68 4.16 15.66
CA GLN A 66 6.91 4.21 16.91
C GLN A 66 7.15 2.97 17.78
N ALA A 67 7.20 1.78 17.18
CA ALA A 67 7.49 0.54 17.89
C ALA A 67 8.90 0.49 18.50
N ARG A 68 9.88 1.18 17.90
CA ARG A 68 11.27 1.27 18.42
C ARG A 68 11.43 2.27 19.56
N ARG A 69 10.62 3.33 19.59
CA ARG A 69 10.66 4.37 20.65
C ARG A 69 9.92 3.98 21.95
N SER A 70 9.37 2.77 22.00
CA SER A 70 8.42 2.28 23.02
C SER A 70 8.97 1.16 23.89
#